data_AF-A0A6P8Y2R6-F1
#
_entry.id   AF-A0A6P8Y2R6-F1
#
_cell.length_a   1.000
_cell.length_b   1.000
_cell.length_c   1.000
_cell.angle_alpha   90.00
_cell.angle_beta   90.00
_cell.angle_gamma   90.00
#
_symmetry.space_group_name_H-M   'P 1'
#
loop_
_entity.id
_entity.type
_entity.pdbx_description
1 polymer ?
#
loop_
_entity_poly.entity_id
_entity_poly.type
_entity_poly.pdbx_seq_one_letter_code
_entity_poly.pdbx_strand_id
1 'polypeptide(L)'
;MCAVSGPVLRRRMAGRYPVSPGVALIISVRDFKGTDEPRLGARNDFMFLKSTFTVTGCRTFPATEKLSWSQSDFVNALKEAVTPFEEEEAFKRGPFFLCFSTHGDEKGITLSDGEYLPLNVLRAILAEQETLRSRPKVIVIQACRGKMCMTKDGPKLSSFKVTADSAADPWGNTMGIASCVQTRVSYSSDLGSIFILHFCNEILGGLLDNDGCTIQDVKEGVVRALTGIRKFNSQEIVYTTPELFCDNLQGALVLKPTNRDAVLKLRKILTLALSKMPWEIERNEEDIKIPAFPLDEPTHEVTTAEMVDAGKFEEQPSTVSVLEEQSSCMGAGANSALDVNTFVDQLLSAARAEISNRGMEQVSLPDISEKLKQKVISIKIPGRFLAFNGWAKSLASLHRIGDAVMSTNGDKLSLDIPLSLTDLQIRYSYRIVLGKLRPGGHLTATVATNTLHLRASLPQVSDDACALVVDSFELTELGEIQVQAEGLGDLKAYLSKVLTWVTASLHDRISQAVREGLKDAIVKAGLHLNCSSLIRM
;
A
#
# COMPACT_ATOMS: atom_id res chain seq x y z
N MET A 1 23.89 -57.99 35.32
CA MET A 1 24.60 -58.45 34.10
C MET A 1 23.91 -57.86 32.88
N CYS A 2 24.71 -57.15 32.09
CA CYS A 2 24.50 -56.40 30.85
C CYS A 2 23.15 -56.47 30.11
N ALA A 3 22.42 -55.35 30.12
CA ALA A 3 21.58 -54.93 28.99
C ALA A 3 22.42 -53.98 28.13
N VAL A 4 22.64 -54.35 26.87
CA VAL A 4 23.44 -53.61 25.89
C VAL A 4 22.65 -52.38 25.45
N SER A 5 23.13 -51.19 25.85
CA SER A 5 22.70 -49.91 25.30
C SER A 5 23.23 -49.76 23.87
N GLY A 6 22.36 -49.96 22.88
CA GLY A 6 22.62 -49.52 21.51
C GLY A 6 22.74 -48.00 21.47
N PRO A 7 23.61 -47.43 20.61
CA PRO A 7 23.77 -46.00 20.53
C PRO A 7 22.48 -45.36 20.01
N VAL A 8 21.88 -44.50 20.84
CA VAL A 8 20.89 -43.53 20.40
C VAL A 8 21.56 -42.72 19.28
N LEU A 9 21.11 -42.95 18.04
CA LEU A 9 21.48 -42.12 16.90
C LEU A 9 21.15 -40.68 17.25
N ARG A 10 22.17 -39.91 17.64
CA ARG A 10 22.10 -38.45 17.65
C ARG A 10 21.80 -38.04 16.21
N ARG A 11 20.54 -37.72 15.91
CA ARG A 11 20.15 -37.02 14.68
C ARG A 11 21.09 -35.81 14.54
N ARG A 12 21.91 -35.80 13.49
CA ARG A 12 22.68 -34.62 13.07
C ARG A 12 21.71 -33.43 13.06
N MET A 13 21.92 -32.45 13.93
CA MET A 13 21.19 -31.20 13.87
C MET A 13 21.59 -30.41 12.62
N ALA A 14 20.56 -29.90 11.94
CA ALA A 14 20.47 -28.60 11.28
C ALA A 14 21.43 -28.31 10.11
N GLY A 15 21.03 -28.74 8.91
CA GLY A 15 21.41 -28.00 7.71
C GLY A 15 20.82 -26.58 7.78
N ARG A 16 21.64 -25.55 7.65
CA ARG A 16 21.15 -24.19 7.37
C ARG A 16 20.65 -24.16 5.94
N TYR A 17 19.47 -23.58 5.70
CA TYR A 17 19.05 -23.35 4.33
C TYR A 17 19.99 -22.30 3.70
N PRO A 18 20.41 -22.49 2.44
CA PRO A 18 21.29 -21.56 1.76
C PRO A 18 20.63 -20.18 1.67
N VAL A 19 21.47 -19.16 1.71
CA VAL A 19 21.08 -17.75 1.87
C VAL A 19 20.65 -17.09 0.54
N SER A 20 20.11 -17.88 -0.38
CA SER A 20 19.67 -17.38 -1.68
C SER A 20 18.45 -16.45 -1.52
N PRO A 21 18.33 -15.44 -2.39
CA PRO A 21 17.10 -14.65 -2.56
C PRO A 21 15.84 -15.53 -2.52
N GLY A 22 14.88 -15.12 -1.70
CA GLY A 22 13.57 -15.77 -1.63
C GLY A 22 12.57 -15.14 -2.58
N VAL A 23 11.38 -15.73 -2.63
CA VAL A 23 10.22 -15.11 -3.27
C VAL A 23 9.14 -14.87 -2.21
N ALA A 24 8.50 -13.71 -2.26
CA ALA A 24 7.39 -13.35 -1.37
C ALA A 24 6.14 -12.99 -2.18
N LEU A 25 5.07 -13.78 -2.00
CA LEU A 25 3.73 -13.47 -2.48
C LEU A 25 2.94 -12.82 -1.34
N ILE A 26 2.51 -11.57 -1.53
CA ILE A 26 1.78 -10.80 -0.53
C ILE A 26 0.37 -10.51 -1.06
N ILE A 27 -0.63 -11.03 -0.35
CA ILE A 27 -2.05 -10.87 -0.67
C ILE A 27 -2.66 -10.01 0.42
N SER A 28 -3.03 -8.78 0.05
CA SER A 28 -3.70 -7.84 0.95
C SER A 28 -5.08 -7.52 0.40
N VAL A 29 -6.12 -7.82 1.18
CA VAL A 29 -7.51 -7.55 0.82
C VAL A 29 -8.03 -6.46 1.74
N ARG A 30 -8.37 -5.32 1.14
CA ARG A 30 -8.98 -4.18 1.86
C ARG A 30 -10.49 -4.25 1.82
N ASP A 31 -11.05 -4.45 0.63
CA ASP A 31 -12.48 -4.33 0.37
C ASP A 31 -13.09 -5.71 0.13
N PHE A 32 -14.28 -5.95 0.68
CA PHE A 32 -14.96 -7.24 0.62
C PHE A 32 -16.40 -7.05 0.13
N LYS A 33 -16.75 -7.75 -0.94
CA LYS A 33 -18.07 -7.73 -1.55
C LYS A 33 -19.13 -8.15 -0.51
N GLY A 34 -20.20 -7.37 -0.44
CA GLY A 34 -21.30 -7.64 0.49
C GLY A 34 -21.04 -7.18 1.92
N THR A 35 -19.94 -6.48 2.20
CA THR A 35 -19.66 -5.87 3.49
C THR A 35 -19.38 -4.37 3.35
N ASP A 36 -19.86 -3.57 4.30
CA ASP A 36 -19.55 -2.14 4.41
C ASP A 36 -18.26 -1.90 5.25
N GLU A 37 -17.49 -2.95 5.55
CA GLU A 37 -16.39 -2.91 6.52
C GLU A 37 -15.05 -3.16 5.83
N PRO A 38 -14.38 -2.11 5.31
CA PRO A 38 -13.04 -2.27 4.77
C PRO A 38 -12.04 -2.56 5.89
N ARG A 39 -11.00 -3.31 5.56
CA ARG A 39 -9.89 -3.58 6.47
C ARG A 39 -8.93 -2.38 6.52
N LEU A 40 -9.15 -1.50 7.48
CA LEU A 40 -8.25 -0.37 7.76
C LEU A 40 -6.83 -0.85 8.05
N GLY A 41 -5.85 -0.17 7.46
CA GLY A 41 -4.42 -0.52 7.59
C GLY A 41 -3.90 -1.60 6.64
N ALA A 42 -4.76 -2.24 5.84
CA ALA A 42 -4.34 -3.31 4.92
C ALA A 42 -3.28 -2.85 3.90
N ARG A 43 -3.37 -1.59 3.45
CA ARG A 43 -2.35 -0.97 2.57
C ARG A 43 -1.01 -0.83 3.28
N ASN A 44 -1.00 -0.39 4.54
CA ASN A 44 0.23 -0.22 5.30
C ASN A 44 0.88 -1.57 5.63
N ASP A 45 0.09 -2.58 5.98
CA ASP A 45 0.60 -3.95 6.14
C ASP A 45 1.27 -4.47 4.87
N PHE A 46 0.63 -4.25 3.70
CA PHE A 46 1.20 -4.61 2.41
C PHE A 46 2.54 -3.89 2.18
N MET A 47 2.59 -2.57 2.39
CA MET A 47 3.80 -1.78 2.18
C MET A 47 4.93 -2.23 3.12
N PHE A 48 4.65 -2.45 4.40
CA PHE A 48 5.66 -2.91 5.36
C PHE A 48 6.19 -4.30 5.03
N LEU A 49 5.32 -5.24 4.64
CA LEU A 49 5.74 -6.57 4.18
C LEU A 49 6.59 -6.47 2.91
N LYS A 50 6.12 -5.71 1.89
CA LYS A 50 6.84 -5.51 0.63
C LYS A 50 8.24 -4.96 0.92
N SER A 51 8.33 -3.83 1.59
CA SER A 51 9.60 -3.19 1.92
C SER A 51 10.52 -4.10 2.74
N THR A 52 10.00 -4.82 3.73
CA THR A 52 10.78 -5.74 4.56
C THR A 52 11.39 -6.87 3.72
N PHE A 53 10.59 -7.50 2.84
CA PHE A 53 11.09 -8.57 1.99
C PHE A 53 12.04 -8.05 0.91
N THR A 54 11.80 -6.88 0.32
CA THR A 54 12.71 -6.26 -0.64
C THR A 54 14.09 -6.00 -0.02
N VAL A 55 14.17 -5.47 1.21
CA VAL A 55 15.47 -5.24 1.87
C VAL A 55 16.15 -6.52 2.35
N THR A 56 15.44 -7.65 2.35
CA THR A 56 16.03 -9.00 2.56
C THR A 56 16.52 -9.65 1.26
N GLY A 57 16.37 -8.97 0.12
CA GLY A 57 16.71 -9.49 -1.19
C GLY A 57 15.70 -10.47 -1.76
N CYS A 58 14.52 -10.59 -1.14
CA CYS A 58 13.44 -11.38 -1.72
C CYS A 58 12.81 -10.63 -2.88
N ARG A 59 12.49 -11.36 -3.96
CA ARG A 59 11.61 -10.83 -5.00
C ARG A 59 10.18 -10.83 -4.46
N THR A 60 9.59 -9.65 -4.39
CA THR A 60 8.19 -9.50 -3.98
C THR A 60 7.30 -9.52 -5.21
N PHE A 61 6.37 -10.46 -5.27
CA PHE A 61 5.29 -10.42 -6.23
C PHE A 61 4.12 -9.71 -5.57
N PRO A 62 3.80 -8.48 -6.01
CA PRO A 62 2.50 -7.96 -5.71
C PRO A 62 1.51 -8.85 -6.44
N ALA A 63 0.72 -9.58 -5.66
CA ALA A 63 -0.61 -9.90 -6.06
C ALA A 63 -1.24 -8.50 -6.25
N THR A 64 -1.34 -8.04 -7.50
CA THR A 64 -1.64 -6.67 -7.94
C THR A 64 -2.72 -5.98 -7.10
N GLU A 65 -2.75 -4.63 -7.09
CA GLU A 65 -3.84 -3.79 -6.53
C GLU A 65 -5.20 -4.05 -7.22
N LYS A 66 -5.53 -5.30 -7.53
CA LYS A 66 -6.86 -5.78 -7.86
C LYS A 66 -7.77 -5.43 -6.70
N LEU A 67 -8.77 -4.62 -7.04
CA LEU A 67 -9.96 -4.36 -6.21
C LEU A 67 -10.66 -5.66 -5.81
N SER A 68 -10.47 -6.75 -6.57
CA SER A 68 -11.00 -8.07 -6.24
C SER A 68 -10.01 -9.25 -6.41
N TRP A 69 -9.83 -9.99 -5.33
CA TRP A 69 -9.30 -11.36 -5.22
C TRP A 69 -10.42 -12.41 -5.22
N SER A 70 -10.36 -13.35 -6.17
CA SER A 70 -11.06 -14.63 -6.14
C SER A 70 -10.07 -15.80 -5.94
N GLN A 71 -10.59 -17.02 -5.77
CA GLN A 71 -9.72 -18.20 -5.62
C GLN A 71 -8.86 -18.47 -6.87
N SER A 72 -9.41 -18.24 -8.07
CA SER A 72 -8.66 -18.43 -9.33
C SER A 72 -7.57 -17.38 -9.48
N ASP A 73 -7.82 -16.13 -9.07
CA ASP A 73 -6.80 -15.08 -9.02
C ASP A 73 -5.64 -15.48 -8.11
N PHE A 74 -5.93 -16.06 -6.93
CA PHE A 74 -4.91 -16.56 -6.04
C PHE A 74 -4.05 -17.66 -6.69
N VAL A 75 -4.68 -18.65 -7.32
CA VAL A 75 -3.96 -19.74 -8.00
C VAL A 75 -3.06 -19.21 -9.10
N ASN A 76 -3.53 -18.24 -9.89
CA ASN A 76 -2.75 -17.63 -10.96
C ASN A 76 -1.56 -16.83 -10.41
N ALA A 77 -1.78 -16.02 -9.37
CA ALA A 77 -0.70 -15.26 -8.72
C ALA A 77 0.33 -16.18 -8.06
N LEU A 78 -0.10 -17.31 -7.50
CA LEU A 78 0.81 -18.32 -6.96
C LEU A 78 1.69 -18.93 -8.06
N LYS A 79 1.10 -19.31 -9.20
CA LYS A 79 1.85 -19.86 -10.34
C LYS A 79 2.93 -18.88 -10.82
N GLU A 80 2.56 -17.61 -10.98
CA GLU A 80 3.50 -16.55 -11.36
C GLU A 80 4.60 -16.36 -10.31
N ALA A 81 4.25 -16.36 -9.02
CA ALA A 81 5.21 -16.18 -7.94
C ALA A 81 6.20 -17.36 -7.81
N VAL A 82 5.87 -18.56 -8.28
CA VAL A 82 6.81 -19.70 -8.22
C VAL A 82 7.67 -19.84 -9.48
N THR A 83 7.34 -19.17 -10.58
CA THR A 83 8.11 -19.17 -11.84
C THR A 83 9.62 -18.90 -11.65
N PRO A 84 10.06 -17.93 -10.81
CA PRO A 84 11.50 -17.68 -10.62
C PRO A 84 12.26 -18.88 -10.05
N PHE A 85 11.59 -19.79 -9.34
CA PHE A 85 12.22 -20.99 -8.81
C PHE A 85 12.57 -22.02 -9.89
N GLU A 86 11.93 -21.95 -11.05
CA GLU A 86 12.18 -22.82 -12.20
C GLU A 86 13.22 -22.19 -13.12
N GLU A 87 13.04 -20.91 -13.42
CA GLU A 87 13.75 -20.21 -14.49
C GLU A 87 15.07 -19.58 -14.04
N GLU A 88 15.21 -19.22 -12.75
CA GLU A 88 16.34 -18.41 -12.28
C GLU A 88 17.19 -19.11 -11.22
N GLU A 89 18.46 -19.37 -11.55
CA GLU A 89 19.45 -19.99 -10.65
C GLU A 89 19.56 -19.29 -9.29
N ALA A 90 19.45 -17.95 -9.27
CA ALA A 90 19.54 -17.17 -8.05
C ALA A 90 18.48 -17.55 -6.99
N PHE A 91 17.29 -18.00 -7.42
CA PHE A 91 16.17 -18.33 -6.56
C PHE A 91 16.00 -19.84 -6.34
N LYS A 92 16.74 -20.69 -7.07
CA LYS A 92 16.57 -22.16 -7.03
C LYS A 92 16.72 -22.82 -5.66
N ARG A 93 17.26 -22.14 -4.65
CA ARG A 93 17.33 -22.66 -3.27
C ARG A 93 16.71 -21.72 -2.23
N GLY A 94 16.05 -20.66 -2.67
CA GLY A 94 15.46 -19.63 -1.81
C GLY A 94 14.20 -20.09 -1.09
N PRO A 95 13.85 -19.42 0.03
CA PRO A 95 12.57 -19.62 0.70
C PRO A 95 11.40 -19.05 -0.12
N PHE A 96 10.21 -19.58 0.14
CA PHE A 96 8.95 -18.99 -0.31
C PHE A 96 8.18 -18.40 0.88
N PHE A 97 7.80 -17.13 0.78
CA PHE A 97 6.96 -16.43 1.73
C PHE A 97 5.57 -16.24 1.14
N LEU A 98 4.54 -16.63 1.89
CA LEU A 98 3.15 -16.39 1.54
C LEU A 98 2.47 -15.60 2.65
N CYS A 99 2.13 -14.35 2.39
CA CYS A 99 1.55 -13.46 3.38
C CYS A 99 0.10 -13.11 3.02
N PHE A 100 -0.83 -13.38 3.92
CA PHE A 100 -2.22 -12.96 3.82
C PHE A 100 -2.50 -11.83 4.81
N SER A 101 -3.13 -10.76 4.33
CA SER A 101 -3.53 -9.60 5.12
C SER A 101 -4.99 -9.26 4.80
N THR A 102 -5.93 -9.97 5.45
CA THR A 102 -7.36 -10.00 5.07
C THR A 102 -8.29 -10.19 6.28
N HIS A 103 -9.58 -10.40 6.05
CA HIS A 103 -10.50 -10.99 7.00
C HIS A 103 -10.41 -12.53 7.01
N GLY A 104 -10.87 -13.15 8.09
CA GLY A 104 -10.96 -14.59 8.15
C GLY A 104 -11.72 -15.06 9.38
N ASP A 105 -12.23 -16.28 9.29
CA ASP A 105 -12.94 -16.97 10.35
C ASP A 105 -12.66 -18.49 10.33
N GLU A 106 -13.53 -19.28 10.93
CA GLU A 106 -13.40 -20.73 11.01
C GLU A 106 -13.52 -21.45 9.66
N LYS A 107 -14.11 -20.80 8.65
CA LYS A 107 -14.22 -21.31 7.29
C LYS A 107 -12.94 -21.10 6.49
N GLY A 108 -12.11 -20.12 6.88
CA GLY A 108 -10.81 -19.87 6.29
C GLY A 108 -10.53 -18.38 6.08
N ILE A 109 -9.72 -18.10 5.05
CA ILE A 109 -9.28 -16.77 4.65
C ILE A 109 -10.37 -16.15 3.77
N THR A 110 -10.93 -15.01 4.14
CA THR A 110 -11.93 -14.33 3.30
C THR A 110 -11.24 -13.66 2.11
N LEU A 111 -11.80 -13.87 0.92
CA LEU A 111 -11.38 -13.24 -0.32
C LEU A 111 -12.30 -12.04 -0.62
N SER A 112 -11.92 -11.21 -1.60
CA SER A 112 -12.66 -9.96 -1.86
C SER A 112 -14.07 -10.18 -2.39
N ASP A 113 -14.35 -11.33 -3.00
CA ASP A 113 -15.65 -11.70 -3.55
C ASP A 113 -16.63 -12.13 -2.44
N GLY A 114 -16.17 -12.17 -1.19
CA GLY A 114 -16.90 -12.63 -0.02
C GLY A 114 -16.79 -14.15 0.20
N GLU A 115 -16.16 -14.88 -0.73
CA GLU A 115 -15.90 -16.29 -0.59
C GLU A 115 -14.76 -16.55 0.39
N TYR A 116 -14.69 -17.79 0.85
CA TYR A 116 -13.62 -18.24 1.73
C TYR A 116 -12.63 -19.09 0.93
N LEU A 117 -11.35 -18.95 1.24
CA LEU A 117 -10.30 -19.90 0.90
C LEU A 117 -9.99 -20.74 2.15
N PRO A 118 -10.58 -21.95 2.25
CA PRO A 118 -10.27 -22.87 3.33
C PRO A 118 -8.79 -23.27 3.31
N LEU A 119 -8.18 -23.49 4.47
CA LEU A 119 -6.75 -23.86 4.51
C LEU A 119 -6.45 -25.24 3.93
N ASN A 120 -7.40 -26.18 3.93
CA ASN A 120 -7.24 -27.46 3.25
C ASN A 120 -7.20 -27.28 1.73
N VAL A 121 -7.94 -26.30 1.19
CA VAL A 121 -7.86 -25.91 -0.21
C VAL A 121 -6.53 -25.22 -0.49
N LEU A 122 -6.08 -24.31 0.40
CA LEU A 122 -4.74 -23.73 0.31
C LEU A 122 -3.65 -24.81 0.33
N ARG A 123 -3.77 -25.82 1.20
CA ARG A 123 -2.87 -26.98 1.26
C ARG A 123 -2.83 -27.70 -0.08
N ALA A 124 -3.98 -27.99 -0.67
CA ALA A 124 -4.07 -28.68 -1.96
C ALA A 124 -3.43 -27.84 -3.07
N ILE A 125 -3.70 -26.54 -3.13
CA ILE A 125 -3.11 -25.63 -4.11
C ILE A 125 -1.59 -25.59 -3.98
N LEU A 126 -1.05 -25.51 -2.76
CA LEU A 126 0.40 -25.54 -2.52
C LEU A 126 1.00 -26.92 -2.84
N ALA A 127 0.24 -28.02 -2.67
CA ALA A 127 0.66 -29.38 -2.99
C ALA A 127 0.91 -29.62 -4.48
N GLU A 128 0.14 -28.92 -5.31
CA GLU A 128 0.22 -28.96 -6.76
C GLU A 128 1.47 -28.26 -7.30
N GLN A 129 2.08 -27.37 -6.51
CA GLN A 129 3.30 -26.68 -6.90
C GLN A 129 4.53 -27.55 -6.59
N GLU A 130 4.96 -28.34 -7.56
CA GLU A 130 6.11 -29.24 -7.40
C GLU A 130 7.40 -28.49 -7.00
N THR A 131 7.57 -27.27 -7.51
CA THR A 131 8.68 -26.37 -7.16
C THR A 131 8.81 -26.12 -5.67
N LEU A 132 7.72 -26.21 -4.91
CA LEU A 132 7.68 -25.94 -3.48
C LEU A 132 7.93 -27.19 -2.59
N ARG A 133 7.91 -28.42 -3.13
CA ARG A 133 7.86 -29.68 -2.35
C ARG A 133 9.03 -29.94 -1.39
N SER A 134 10.15 -29.25 -1.50
CA SER A 134 11.32 -29.41 -0.60
C SER A 134 11.83 -28.08 -0.04
N ARG A 135 11.18 -26.97 -0.39
CA ARG A 135 11.64 -25.62 -0.05
C ARG A 135 11.15 -25.18 1.32
N PRO A 136 11.90 -24.33 2.04
CA PRO A 136 11.38 -23.57 3.16
C PRO A 136 10.19 -22.74 2.72
N LYS A 137 9.07 -22.91 3.41
CA LYS A 137 7.86 -22.11 3.20
C LYS A 137 7.51 -21.41 4.51
N VAL A 138 7.26 -20.12 4.45
CA VAL A 138 6.81 -19.34 5.60
C VAL A 138 5.47 -18.72 5.24
N ILE A 139 4.42 -19.16 5.92
CA ILE A 139 3.06 -18.67 5.70
C ILE A 139 2.67 -17.78 6.86
N VAL A 140 2.36 -16.53 6.56
CA VAL A 140 1.99 -15.49 7.53
C VAL A 140 0.55 -15.10 7.28
N ILE A 141 -0.32 -15.31 8.26
CA ILE A 141 -1.75 -15.01 8.12
C ILE A 141 -2.15 -13.95 9.14
N GLN A 142 -2.34 -12.73 8.65
CA GLN A 142 -3.04 -11.68 9.36
C GLN A 142 -4.51 -11.71 8.94
N ALA A 143 -5.36 -12.28 9.81
CA ALA A 143 -6.80 -12.37 9.60
C ALA A 143 -7.54 -11.61 10.71
N CYS A 144 -8.16 -10.48 10.36
CA CYS A 144 -9.01 -9.73 11.31
C CYS A 144 -10.44 -10.29 11.29
N ARG A 145 -11.09 -10.37 12.45
CA ARG A 145 -12.55 -10.50 12.50
C ARG A 145 -13.15 -9.13 12.16
N GLY A 146 -13.81 -8.98 11.01
CA GLY A 146 -14.74 -7.86 10.81
C GLY A 146 -15.79 -7.87 11.93
N LYS A 147 -16.49 -6.76 12.19
CA LYS A 147 -17.49 -6.69 13.27
C LYS A 147 -18.67 -7.65 13.08
N MET A 148 -18.82 -8.25 11.89
CA MET A 148 -19.89 -9.18 11.56
C MET A 148 -19.83 -10.56 12.25
N CYS A 149 -18.72 -10.99 12.86
CA CYS A 149 -18.66 -12.27 13.59
C CYS A 149 -19.11 -12.12 15.07
N MET A 150 -20.42 -12.00 15.29
CA MET A 150 -21.06 -11.93 16.63
C MET A 150 -21.12 -13.26 17.38
N THR A 151 -20.52 -14.34 16.88
CA THR A 151 -20.43 -15.60 17.61
C THR A 151 -19.32 -15.51 18.68
N LYS A 152 -19.69 -15.76 19.94
CA LYS A 152 -18.78 -15.73 21.11
C LYS A 152 -17.61 -16.70 20.99
N ASP A 153 -17.71 -17.68 20.11
CA ASP A 153 -16.64 -18.61 19.79
C ASP A 153 -15.79 -18.01 18.67
N GLY A 154 -14.52 -17.70 18.98
CA GLY A 154 -13.47 -17.39 18.01
C GLY A 154 -13.39 -18.40 16.86
N PRO A 155 -12.79 -18.10 15.70
CA PRO A 155 -12.36 -19.19 14.82
C PRO A 155 -11.52 -20.13 15.67
N LYS A 156 -11.98 -21.37 15.78
CA LYS A 156 -11.23 -22.41 16.47
C LYS A 156 -10.11 -22.84 15.55
N LEU A 157 -9.01 -22.07 15.55
CA LEU A 157 -7.77 -22.47 14.88
C LEU A 157 -7.18 -23.76 15.49
N SER A 158 -7.80 -24.35 16.52
CA SER A 158 -7.57 -25.75 16.90
C SER A 158 -7.88 -26.76 15.80
N SER A 159 -8.74 -26.45 14.82
CA SER A 159 -8.90 -27.27 13.61
C SER A 159 -7.81 -27.02 12.56
N PHE A 160 -6.91 -26.05 12.79
CA PHE A 160 -5.88 -25.60 11.85
C PHE A 160 -4.49 -26.15 12.18
N LYS A 161 -4.33 -27.00 13.21
CA LYS A 161 -3.05 -27.70 13.43
C LYS A 161 -2.82 -28.65 12.27
N VAL A 162 -1.93 -28.27 11.35
CA VAL A 162 -1.54 -29.13 10.23
C VAL A 162 -0.21 -29.79 10.60
N THR A 163 -0.24 -31.09 10.90
CA THR A 163 0.97 -31.89 10.97
C THR A 163 1.34 -32.33 9.55
N ALA A 164 2.62 -32.28 9.21
CA ALA A 164 3.10 -32.93 8.00
C ALA A 164 3.08 -34.44 8.25
N ASP A 165 2.40 -35.18 7.39
CA ASP A 165 2.28 -36.63 7.52
C ASP A 165 3.53 -37.34 6.96
N SER A 166 4.35 -36.63 6.16
CA SER A 166 5.64 -37.11 5.63
C SER A 166 6.54 -35.97 5.13
N ALA A 167 7.79 -36.27 4.74
CA ALA A 167 8.67 -35.30 4.08
C ALA A 167 8.22 -34.89 2.67
N ALA A 168 7.33 -35.67 2.04
CA ALA A 168 6.68 -35.36 0.76
C ALA A 168 5.37 -34.57 0.94
N ASP A 169 4.99 -34.26 2.18
CA ASP A 169 3.82 -33.46 2.49
C ASP A 169 4.01 -32.03 1.94
N PRO A 170 2.97 -31.42 1.35
CA PRO A 170 2.96 -30.00 0.98
C PRO A 170 3.33 -29.05 2.12
N TRP A 171 3.12 -29.47 3.37
CA TRP A 171 3.52 -28.76 4.59
C TRP A 171 4.90 -29.16 5.13
N GLY A 172 5.57 -30.11 4.48
CA GLY A 172 6.97 -30.42 4.73
C GLY A 172 7.82 -29.18 4.48
N ASN A 173 8.68 -28.83 5.45
CA ASN A 173 9.47 -27.60 5.45
C ASN A 173 8.62 -26.31 5.47
N THR A 174 7.41 -26.35 6.03
CA THR A 174 6.58 -25.15 6.23
C THR A 174 6.56 -24.71 7.69
N MET A 175 6.62 -23.40 7.89
CA MET A 175 6.26 -22.73 9.13
C MET A 175 5.06 -21.83 8.88
N GLY A 176 4.03 -21.96 9.71
CA GLY A 176 2.80 -21.18 9.64
C GLY A 176 2.60 -20.35 10.90
N ILE A 177 2.48 -19.02 10.75
CA ILE A 177 2.21 -18.08 11.84
C ILE A 177 0.92 -17.31 11.52
N ALA A 178 -0.04 -17.31 12.44
CA ALA A 178 -1.28 -16.54 12.29
C ALA A 178 -1.47 -15.56 13.45
N SER A 179 -2.04 -14.38 13.17
CA SER A 179 -2.24 -13.32 14.16
C SER A 179 -3.34 -13.58 15.20
N CYS A 180 -4.29 -14.46 14.87
CA CYS A 180 -5.46 -14.73 15.70
C CYS A 180 -5.76 -16.21 15.78
N VAL A 181 -5.69 -16.80 16.97
CA VAL A 181 -6.22 -18.13 17.27
C VAL A 181 -6.97 -18.11 18.59
N GLN A 182 -8.17 -18.71 18.57
CA GLN A 182 -9.09 -18.95 19.70
C GLN A 182 -9.45 -17.72 20.56
N THR A 183 -10.74 -17.35 20.52
CA THR A 183 -11.41 -16.34 21.39
C THR A 183 -10.80 -14.92 21.40
N ARG A 184 -9.86 -14.61 20.50
CA ARG A 184 -9.10 -13.36 20.48
C ARG A 184 -9.37 -12.55 19.22
N VAL A 185 -9.31 -11.22 19.36
CA VAL A 185 -9.54 -10.28 18.26
C VAL A 185 -8.20 -9.72 17.79
N SER A 186 -8.00 -9.69 16.47
CA SER A 186 -6.84 -9.03 15.88
C SER A 186 -7.13 -7.56 15.72
N TYR A 187 -6.23 -6.73 16.24
CA TYR A 187 -6.33 -5.29 16.08
C TYR A 187 -5.57 -4.84 14.82
N SER A 188 -6.24 -3.97 14.06
CA SER A 188 -5.69 -3.26 12.91
C SER A 188 -6.15 -1.82 13.01
N SER A 189 -5.24 -0.87 12.95
CA SER A 189 -5.57 0.55 12.79
C SER A 189 -5.28 1.00 11.37
N ASP A 190 -5.51 2.28 11.08
CA ASP A 190 -5.02 2.93 9.86
C ASP A 190 -3.51 2.75 9.65
N LEU A 191 -2.70 2.61 10.72
CA LEU A 191 -1.25 2.38 10.66
C LEU A 191 -0.83 0.97 10.23
N GLY A 192 -1.76 0.03 10.19
CA GLY A 192 -1.50 -1.39 9.98
C GLY A 192 -1.90 -2.24 11.18
N SER A 193 -1.64 -3.53 11.09
CA SER A 193 -1.88 -4.48 12.17
C SER A 193 -0.66 -4.61 13.07
N ILE A 194 -0.91 -4.61 14.38
CA ILE A 194 0.13 -4.76 15.41
C ILE A 194 1.00 -5.99 15.12
N PHE A 195 0.37 -7.08 14.70
CA PHE A 195 1.05 -8.33 14.33
C PHE A 195 2.01 -8.15 13.15
N ILE A 196 1.58 -7.55 12.04
CA ILE A 196 2.45 -7.35 10.88
C ILE A 196 3.57 -6.36 11.18
N LEU A 197 3.29 -5.28 11.92
CA LEU A 197 4.33 -4.33 12.32
C LEU A 197 5.41 -4.99 13.18
N HIS A 198 5.03 -5.78 14.18
CA HIS A 198 5.99 -6.52 14.98
C HIS A 198 6.71 -7.59 14.16
N PHE A 199 6.01 -8.33 13.31
CA PHE A 199 6.62 -9.32 12.42
C PHE A 199 7.72 -8.72 11.56
N CYS A 200 7.44 -7.58 10.91
CA CYS A 200 8.43 -6.86 10.12
C CYS A 200 9.57 -6.33 11.00
N ASN A 201 9.24 -5.73 12.16
CA ASN A 201 10.23 -5.18 13.07
C ASN A 201 11.23 -6.22 13.59
N GLU A 202 10.76 -7.44 13.91
CA GLU A 202 11.62 -8.53 14.38
C GLU A 202 12.52 -9.08 13.27
N ILE A 203 12.01 -9.20 12.03
CA ILE A 203 12.87 -9.53 10.88
C ILE A 203 14.00 -8.52 10.76
N LEU A 204 13.67 -7.23 10.69
CA LEU A 204 14.68 -6.18 10.51
C LEU A 204 15.62 -6.06 11.71
N GLY A 205 15.13 -6.34 12.92
CA GLY A 205 15.96 -6.37 14.12
C GLY A 205 17.01 -7.46 14.05
N GLY A 206 16.59 -8.68 13.75
CA GLY A 206 17.55 -9.78 13.59
C GLY A 206 18.55 -9.57 12.45
N LEU A 207 18.17 -8.85 11.38
CA LEU A 207 19.11 -8.49 10.30
C LEU A 207 20.18 -7.47 10.73
N LEU A 208 19.90 -6.64 11.74
CA LEU A 208 20.84 -5.64 12.24
C LEU A 208 21.76 -6.21 13.32
N ASP A 209 21.25 -7.15 14.11
CA ASP A 209 21.88 -7.60 15.35
C ASP A 209 22.96 -8.69 15.14
N ASN A 210 23.01 -9.42 14.00
CA ASN A 210 24.04 -10.47 13.68
C ASN A 210 24.10 -10.87 12.17
N ASP A 211 24.99 -11.82 11.78
CA ASP A 211 25.21 -12.44 10.43
C ASP A 211 23.98 -13.08 9.73
N GLY A 212 22.77 -12.76 10.21
CA GLY A 212 21.49 -13.14 9.67
C GLY A 212 20.47 -13.45 10.78
N CYS A 213 19.19 -13.28 10.46
CA CYS A 213 18.08 -13.59 11.36
C CYS A 213 17.52 -14.97 11.05
N THR A 214 17.31 -15.82 12.06
CA THR A 214 16.52 -17.04 11.84
C THR A 214 15.04 -16.75 11.95
N ILE A 215 14.22 -17.40 11.12
CA ILE A 215 12.77 -17.22 11.19
C ILE A 215 12.17 -17.69 12.54
N GLN A 216 12.88 -18.56 13.26
CA GLN A 216 12.54 -18.97 14.61
C GLN A 216 12.76 -17.82 15.62
N ASP A 217 13.82 -17.02 15.45
CA ASP A 217 14.05 -15.82 16.26
C ASP A 217 12.94 -14.79 16.03
N VAL A 218 12.54 -14.59 14.77
CA VAL A 218 11.40 -13.73 14.41
C VAL A 218 10.14 -14.18 15.13
N LYS A 219 9.84 -15.49 15.09
CA LYS A 219 8.71 -16.08 15.81
C LYS A 219 8.77 -15.77 17.30
N GLU A 220 9.90 -16.02 17.96
CA GLU A 220 10.05 -15.80 19.40
C GLU A 220 10.01 -14.32 19.78
N GLY A 221 10.54 -13.45 18.91
CA GLY A 221 10.44 -11.99 19.01
C GLY A 221 8.99 -11.53 18.95
N VAL A 222 8.23 -11.97 17.94
CA VAL A 222 6.82 -11.59 17.76
C VAL A 222 5.97 -12.10 18.92
N VAL A 223 6.19 -13.34 19.38
CA VAL A 223 5.52 -13.89 20.57
C VAL A 223 5.86 -13.05 21.81
N ARG A 224 7.14 -12.71 22.04
CA ARG A 224 7.55 -11.87 23.19
C ARG A 224 6.94 -10.48 23.15
N ALA A 225 6.99 -9.81 22.00
CA ALA A 225 6.41 -8.48 21.82
C ALA A 225 4.91 -8.51 22.14
N LEU A 226 4.19 -9.48 21.57
CA LEU A 226 2.74 -9.57 21.76
C LEU A 226 2.32 -10.03 23.17
N THR A 227 3.12 -10.86 23.83
CA THR A 227 2.89 -11.25 25.24
C THR A 227 3.26 -10.15 26.23
N GLY A 228 4.21 -9.26 25.89
CA GLY A 228 4.56 -8.08 26.69
C GLY A 228 3.41 -7.08 26.83
N ILE A 229 2.67 -6.86 25.73
CA ILE A 229 1.46 -6.00 25.71
C ILE A 229 0.41 -6.50 26.72
N ARG A 230 0.28 -7.83 26.87
CA ARG A 230 -0.71 -8.46 27.75
C ARG A 230 -0.56 -8.10 29.23
N LYS A 231 0.64 -7.70 29.68
CA LYS A 231 0.89 -7.37 31.08
C LYS A 231 0.52 -5.93 31.47
N PHE A 232 0.26 -5.07 30.49
CA PHE A 232 0.01 -3.65 30.76
C PHE A 232 -1.45 -3.31 31.13
N ASN A 233 -2.42 -4.20 30.88
CA ASN A 233 -3.83 -3.94 31.18
C ASN A 233 -4.43 -4.91 32.19
N SER A 234 -4.85 -4.39 33.36
CA SER A 234 -5.48 -5.11 34.47
C SER A 234 -6.94 -5.51 34.24
N GLN A 235 -7.41 -5.53 32.99
CA GLN A 235 -8.74 -6.03 32.59
C GLN A 235 -8.60 -6.84 31.29
N GLU A 236 -9.35 -7.95 31.17
CA GLU A 236 -9.30 -8.98 30.13
C GLU A 236 -9.57 -8.46 28.69
N ILE A 237 -8.67 -7.64 28.15
CA ILE A 237 -8.57 -7.44 26.70
C ILE A 237 -7.54 -8.44 26.22
N VAL A 238 -8.03 -9.57 25.68
CA VAL A 238 -7.18 -10.66 25.25
C VAL A 238 -6.60 -10.32 23.87
N TYR A 239 -5.41 -9.72 23.88
CA TYR A 239 -4.64 -9.40 22.68
C TYR A 239 -4.31 -10.65 21.86
N THR A 240 -4.08 -10.41 20.56
CA THR A 240 -3.51 -11.36 19.58
C THR A 240 -2.35 -12.11 20.21
N THR A 241 -2.53 -13.41 20.48
CA THR A 241 -1.38 -14.29 20.58
C THR A 241 -1.13 -14.85 19.20
N PRO A 242 0.05 -14.60 18.62
CA PRO A 242 0.43 -15.27 17.40
C PRO A 242 0.52 -16.76 17.74
N GLU A 243 -0.14 -17.61 16.97
CA GLU A 243 -0.04 -19.05 17.18
C GLU A 243 0.52 -19.74 15.95
N LEU A 244 1.26 -20.80 16.24
CA LEU A 244 1.75 -21.72 15.23
C LEU A 244 0.64 -22.68 14.86
N PHE A 245 0.31 -22.66 13.58
CA PHE A 245 -0.57 -23.67 13.00
C PHE A 245 0.22 -24.76 12.25
N CYS A 246 1.52 -24.52 11.99
CA CYS A 246 2.44 -25.48 11.37
C CYS A 246 3.90 -25.17 11.78
N ASP A 247 4.67 -26.16 12.25
CA ASP A 247 6.08 -26.02 12.65
C ASP A 247 6.92 -27.22 12.15
N ASN A 248 6.97 -27.40 10.83
CA ASN A 248 7.63 -28.54 10.18
C ASN A 248 8.96 -28.14 9.50
N LEU A 249 9.53 -26.99 9.85
CA LEU A 249 10.76 -26.50 9.23
C LEU A 249 11.97 -27.25 9.80
N GLN A 250 12.68 -28.01 8.94
CA GLN A 250 13.76 -28.90 9.38
C GLN A 250 15.14 -28.23 9.56
N GLY A 251 15.22 -26.90 9.44
CA GLY A 251 16.48 -26.14 9.51
C GLY A 251 16.28 -24.65 9.77
N ALA A 252 17.38 -23.94 10.08
CA ALA A 252 17.36 -22.50 10.28
C ALA A 252 17.31 -21.79 8.92
N LEU A 253 16.24 -21.03 8.67
CA LEU A 253 16.13 -20.13 7.53
C LEU A 253 16.80 -18.81 7.88
N VAL A 254 17.90 -18.47 7.20
CA VAL A 254 18.70 -17.27 7.48
C VAL A 254 18.44 -16.21 6.41
N LEU A 255 17.92 -15.05 6.81
CA LEU A 255 17.77 -13.88 5.94
C LEU A 255 19.00 -12.97 6.03
N LYS A 256 19.37 -12.34 4.91
CA LYS A 256 20.45 -11.34 4.86
C LYS A 256 19.97 -10.00 4.30
N PRO A 257 20.48 -8.88 4.81
CA PRO A 257 20.13 -7.57 4.28
C PRO A 257 20.83 -7.33 2.93
N THR A 258 20.11 -6.73 1.96
CA THR A 258 20.73 -6.20 0.73
C THR A 258 21.42 -4.87 1.00
N ASN A 259 20.84 -4.05 1.87
CA ASN A 259 21.35 -2.75 2.24
C ASN A 259 21.07 -2.47 3.73
N ARG A 260 22.13 -2.41 4.54
CA ARG A 260 22.03 -2.21 6.00
C ARG A 260 21.40 -0.86 6.37
N ASP A 261 21.66 0.20 5.61
CA ASP A 261 21.08 1.53 5.86
C ASP A 261 19.59 1.55 5.54
N ALA A 262 19.16 0.86 4.48
CA ALA A 262 17.74 0.70 4.15
C ALA A 262 17.00 -0.05 5.27
N VAL A 263 17.60 -1.13 5.79
CA VAL A 263 17.07 -1.88 6.95
C VAL A 263 16.96 -0.99 8.19
N LEU A 264 17.98 -0.18 8.48
CA LEU A 264 17.97 0.74 9.64
C LEU A 264 16.89 1.82 9.50
N LYS A 265 16.76 2.43 8.31
CA LYS A 265 15.71 3.43 8.02
C LYS A 265 14.31 2.81 8.19
N LEU A 266 14.08 1.64 7.60
CA LEU A 266 12.79 0.96 7.69
C LEU A 266 12.44 0.54 9.13
N ARG A 267 13.40 0.01 9.90
CA ARG A 267 13.20 -0.34 11.31
C ARG A 267 12.85 0.88 12.15
N LYS A 268 13.46 2.04 11.91
CA LYS A 268 13.10 3.31 12.58
C LYS A 268 11.66 3.72 12.30
N ILE A 269 11.21 3.60 11.05
CA ILE A 269 9.82 3.89 10.64
C ILE A 269 8.85 2.94 11.37
N LEU A 270 9.13 1.64 11.36
CA LEU A 270 8.31 0.63 12.06
C LEU A 270 8.27 0.86 13.57
N THR A 271 9.40 1.20 14.19
CA THR A 271 9.47 1.52 15.62
C THR A 271 8.62 2.76 15.95
N LEU A 272 8.66 3.79 15.10
CA LEU A 272 7.82 4.97 15.26
C LEU A 272 6.34 4.63 15.10
N ALA A 273 5.97 3.83 14.09
CA ALA A 273 4.60 3.37 13.89
C ALA A 273 4.08 2.60 15.11
N LEU A 274 4.87 1.65 15.62
CA LEU A 274 4.58 0.91 16.85
C LEU A 274 4.44 1.85 18.07
N SER A 275 5.32 2.85 18.23
CA SER A 275 5.23 3.79 19.36
C SER A 275 3.95 4.65 19.34
N LYS A 276 3.39 4.88 18.14
CA LYS A 276 2.18 5.68 17.95
C LYS A 276 0.90 4.84 17.97
N MET A 277 1.02 3.52 18.03
CA MET A 277 -0.16 2.68 18.18
C MET A 277 -0.78 2.93 19.56
N PRO A 278 -2.11 3.09 19.64
CA PRO A 278 -2.79 3.27 20.91
C PRO A 278 -2.70 1.95 21.70
N TRP A 279 -1.72 1.87 22.60
CA TRP A 279 -1.52 0.73 23.50
C TRP A 279 -2.62 0.64 24.57
N GLU A 280 -3.20 1.79 24.91
CA GLU A 280 -4.35 1.92 25.80
C GLU A 280 -5.60 2.13 24.95
N ILE A 281 -6.54 1.18 25.02
CA ILE A 281 -7.92 1.44 24.60
C ILE A 281 -8.57 2.26 25.73
N GLU A 282 -8.11 3.49 25.95
CA GLU A 282 -8.99 4.48 26.57
C GLU A 282 -10.02 4.86 25.51
N ARG A 283 -11.30 4.85 25.89
CA ARG A 283 -12.44 5.21 25.03
C ARG A 283 -12.46 6.70 24.61
N ASN A 284 -11.34 7.41 24.73
CA ASN A 284 -11.18 8.80 24.32
C ASN A 284 -10.25 8.85 23.11
N GLU A 285 -10.86 8.83 21.93
CA GLU A 285 -10.22 9.23 20.67
C GLU A 285 -9.90 10.74 20.73
N GLU A 286 -8.66 11.09 21.06
CA GLU A 286 -8.03 12.33 20.61
C GLU A 286 -7.09 12.03 19.43
N ASP A 287 -7.10 12.94 18.45
CA ASP A 287 -6.53 12.81 17.12
C ASP A 287 -5.00 12.68 17.11
N ILE A 288 -4.47 11.50 16.73
CA ILE A 288 -3.05 11.33 16.43
C ILE A 288 -2.82 11.63 14.94
N LYS A 289 -2.31 12.82 14.62
CA LYS A 289 -1.82 13.18 13.26
C LYS A 289 -0.46 12.54 12.99
N ILE A 290 -0.28 11.91 11.83
CA ILE A 290 0.99 11.34 11.37
C ILE A 290 1.29 11.79 9.94
N PRO A 291 2.53 12.19 9.62
CA PRO A 291 2.92 12.62 8.28
C PRO A 291 2.87 11.45 7.26
N ALA A 292 2.55 11.79 6.01
CA ALA A 292 2.67 10.88 4.88
C ALA A 292 4.14 10.47 4.66
N PHE A 293 4.37 9.18 4.41
CA PHE A 293 5.72 8.62 4.25
C PHE A 293 6.09 8.50 2.76
N PRO A 294 7.16 9.18 2.29
CA PRO A 294 7.73 8.90 0.99
C PRO A 294 8.61 7.65 1.09
N LEU A 295 8.23 6.59 0.38
CA LEU A 295 9.15 5.51 0.03
C LEU A 295 9.51 5.72 -1.43
N ASP A 296 10.64 6.39 -1.68
CA ASP A 296 11.25 6.39 -3.01
C ASP A 296 11.57 4.93 -3.36
N GLU A 297 11.04 4.43 -4.47
CA GLU A 297 11.38 3.10 -4.97
C GLU A 297 12.87 3.09 -5.34
N PRO A 298 13.67 2.11 -4.86
CA PRO A 298 15.04 1.98 -5.33
C PRO A 298 15.02 1.45 -6.77
N THR A 299 15.17 2.34 -7.75
CA THR A 299 15.48 2.02 -9.14
C THR A 299 16.94 1.57 -9.25
N HIS A 300 17.21 0.33 -8.84
CA HIS A 300 18.43 -0.36 -9.25
C HIS A 300 18.06 -1.54 -10.13
N GLU A 301 17.96 -1.28 -11.43
CA GLU A 301 18.18 -2.31 -12.45
C GLU A 301 19.63 -2.80 -12.32
N VAL A 302 19.79 -4.06 -11.94
CA VAL A 302 21.07 -4.76 -12.06
C VAL A 302 21.18 -5.16 -13.54
N THR A 303 21.98 -4.43 -14.31
CA THR A 303 22.28 -4.77 -15.69
C THR A 303 23.15 -6.02 -15.74
N THR A 304 22.57 -7.12 -16.23
CA THR A 304 23.31 -8.29 -16.71
C THR A 304 23.89 -7.97 -18.09
N ALA A 305 25.06 -7.32 -18.11
CA ALA A 305 25.82 -7.12 -19.33
C ALA A 305 27.22 -7.70 -19.13
N GLU A 306 27.32 -9.03 -19.25
CA GLU A 306 28.52 -9.77 -19.67
C GLU A 306 28.14 -11.25 -19.75
N MET A 307 27.78 -11.73 -20.95
CA MET A 307 28.11 -13.07 -21.49
C MET A 307 27.32 -13.36 -22.80
N VAL A 308 28.08 -13.38 -23.89
CA VAL A 308 27.94 -14.26 -25.09
C VAL A 308 26.88 -13.90 -26.15
N ASP A 309 27.40 -13.19 -27.15
CA ASP A 309 27.22 -13.31 -28.61
C ASP A 309 26.59 -14.62 -29.15
N ALA A 310 25.48 -14.48 -29.89
CA ALA A 310 25.25 -14.99 -31.25
C ALA A 310 23.76 -15.32 -31.50
N GLY A 311 23.18 -14.72 -32.54
CA GLY A 311 21.97 -15.26 -33.17
C GLY A 311 21.01 -14.24 -33.78
N LYS A 312 21.24 -13.93 -35.06
CA LYS A 312 20.30 -13.21 -35.95
C LYS A 312 18.93 -13.89 -36.00
N PHE A 313 17.84 -13.13 -35.92
CA PHE A 313 16.59 -13.40 -36.65
C PHE A 313 15.83 -12.09 -36.94
N GLU A 314 15.24 -12.03 -38.12
CA GLU A 314 14.65 -10.88 -38.82
C GLU A 314 13.42 -10.24 -38.15
N GLU A 315 13.24 -8.96 -38.49
CA GLU A 315 12.16 -8.03 -38.13
C GLU A 315 10.76 -8.42 -38.63
N GLN A 316 9.73 -8.01 -37.88
CA GLN A 316 8.58 -7.27 -38.41
C GLN A 316 8.04 -6.25 -37.37
N PRO A 317 7.55 -5.07 -37.81
CA PRO A 317 7.28 -3.94 -36.92
C PRO A 317 5.81 -3.87 -36.47
N SER A 318 5.58 -3.43 -35.23
CA SER A 318 4.26 -2.96 -34.78
C SER A 318 4.38 -1.58 -34.10
N THR A 319 4.19 -0.55 -34.92
CA THR A 319 3.40 0.67 -34.66
C THR A 319 3.37 1.25 -33.24
N VAL A 320 4.24 2.24 -32.99
CA VAL A 320 3.91 3.43 -32.16
C VAL A 320 4.55 4.65 -32.84
N SER A 321 3.84 5.22 -33.81
CA SER A 321 4.20 6.49 -34.46
C SER A 321 3.16 7.53 -34.10
N VAL A 322 3.19 8.00 -32.85
CA VAL A 322 2.52 9.22 -32.43
C VAL A 322 3.48 9.87 -31.45
N LEU A 323 4.48 10.60 -31.95
CA LEU A 323 5.19 11.70 -31.26
C LEU A 323 6.33 12.34 -32.11
N GLU A 324 6.66 11.84 -33.30
CA GLU A 324 7.75 12.42 -34.12
C GLU A 324 7.34 13.39 -35.26
N GLU A 325 6.05 13.61 -35.52
CA GLU A 325 5.61 14.46 -36.65
C GLU A 325 5.24 15.91 -36.28
N GLN A 326 5.99 16.57 -35.39
CA GLN A 326 5.85 18.04 -35.20
C GLN A 326 7.15 18.86 -35.27
N SER A 327 8.23 18.31 -35.85
CA SER A 327 9.48 19.07 -36.00
C SER A 327 9.68 19.77 -37.36
N SER A 328 8.64 19.97 -38.18
CA SER A 328 8.80 20.47 -39.57
C SER A 328 8.07 21.80 -39.89
N CYS A 329 7.94 22.71 -38.92
CA CYS A 329 7.34 24.02 -39.18
C CYS A 329 8.00 25.18 -38.41
N MET A 330 9.31 25.42 -38.51
CA MET A 330 9.84 26.76 -38.23
C MET A 330 11.03 27.08 -39.16
N GLY A 331 10.77 27.99 -40.10
CA GLY A 331 11.78 28.60 -40.94
C GLY A 331 12.79 29.40 -40.12
N ALA A 332 14.03 29.37 -40.59
CA ALA A 332 15.10 30.21 -40.12
C ALA A 332 14.72 31.70 -40.28
N GLY A 333 14.75 32.45 -39.18
CA GLY A 333 14.71 33.92 -39.21
C GLY A 333 13.74 34.56 -38.23
N ALA A 334 14.03 34.50 -36.93
CA ALA A 334 13.68 35.54 -35.95
C ALA A 334 14.35 35.19 -34.60
N ASN A 335 14.95 36.18 -33.94
CA ASN A 335 15.24 36.12 -32.51
C ASN A 335 13.90 36.14 -31.76
N SER A 336 13.16 35.03 -31.79
CA SER A 336 11.92 34.88 -31.05
C SER A 336 12.31 34.65 -29.59
N ALA A 337 12.13 35.67 -28.75
CA ALA A 337 12.13 35.49 -27.31
C ALA A 337 11.20 34.32 -27.00
N LEU A 338 11.71 33.30 -26.30
CA LEU A 338 10.93 32.14 -25.88
C LEU A 338 9.71 32.64 -25.12
N ASP A 339 8.52 32.38 -25.66
CA ASP A 339 7.28 32.64 -24.95
C ASP A 339 7.07 31.52 -23.91
N VAL A 340 7.50 31.79 -22.68
CA VAL A 340 7.39 30.89 -21.52
C VAL A 340 5.94 30.42 -21.35
N ASN A 341 4.96 31.26 -21.65
CA ASN A 341 3.55 30.90 -21.56
C ASN A 341 3.16 29.83 -22.58
N THR A 342 3.55 30.01 -23.85
CA THR A 342 3.31 29.02 -24.91
C THR A 342 3.95 27.67 -24.55
N PHE A 343 5.18 27.69 -24.00
CA PHE A 343 5.85 26.49 -23.53
C PHE A 343 5.08 25.79 -22.40
N VAL A 344 4.65 26.54 -21.38
CA VAL A 344 3.86 26.00 -20.26
C VAL A 344 2.51 25.45 -20.75
N ASP A 345 1.87 26.10 -21.71
CA ASP A 345 0.58 25.64 -22.23
C ASP A 345 0.71 24.30 -22.98
N GLN A 346 1.83 24.08 -23.68
CA GLN A 346 2.18 22.78 -24.27
C GLN A 346 2.44 21.71 -23.21
N LEU A 347 3.21 22.05 -22.16
CA LEU A 347 3.47 21.16 -21.01
C LEU A 347 2.16 20.72 -20.35
N LEU A 348 1.26 21.67 -20.08
CA LEU A 348 -0.06 21.40 -19.50
C LEU A 348 -0.95 20.60 -20.46
N SER A 349 -0.85 20.81 -21.77
CA SER A 349 -1.56 19.99 -22.76
C SER A 349 -1.13 18.52 -22.69
N ALA A 350 0.18 18.26 -22.65
CA ALA A 350 0.72 16.92 -22.53
C ALA A 350 0.34 16.26 -21.20
N ALA A 351 0.45 17.00 -20.08
CA ALA A 351 0.04 16.51 -18.76
C ALA A 351 -1.46 16.13 -18.73
N ARG A 352 -2.33 16.97 -19.31
CA ARG A 352 -3.77 16.67 -19.41
C ARG A 352 -4.05 15.42 -20.23
N ALA A 353 -3.39 15.28 -21.39
CA ALA A 353 -3.52 14.10 -22.23
C ALA A 353 -3.13 12.84 -21.44
N GLU A 354 -2.06 12.88 -20.67
CA GLU A 354 -1.63 11.74 -19.86
C GLU A 354 -2.58 11.41 -18.70
N ILE A 355 -3.07 12.43 -17.99
CA ILE A 355 -4.08 12.26 -16.93
C ILE A 355 -5.31 11.54 -17.48
N SER A 356 -5.81 11.99 -18.64
CA SER A 356 -6.96 11.37 -19.29
C SER A 356 -6.64 9.96 -19.80
N ASN A 357 -5.52 9.76 -20.49
CA ASN A 357 -5.14 8.46 -21.06
C ASN A 357 -4.97 7.36 -20.01
N ARG A 358 -4.50 7.71 -18.81
CA ARG A 358 -4.33 6.76 -17.70
C ARG A 358 -5.57 6.61 -16.81
N GLY A 359 -6.67 7.31 -17.11
CA GLY A 359 -7.86 7.30 -16.27
C GLY A 359 -7.64 7.93 -14.89
N MET A 360 -6.65 8.80 -14.75
CA MET A 360 -6.31 9.50 -13.50
C MET A 360 -7.13 10.78 -13.30
N GLU A 361 -8.22 10.96 -14.06
CA GLU A 361 -9.12 12.11 -13.96
C GLU A 361 -9.84 12.19 -12.61
N GLN A 362 -9.87 11.06 -11.88
CA GLN A 362 -10.49 10.92 -10.57
C GLN A 362 -9.48 10.44 -9.53
N VAL A 363 -9.44 11.13 -8.39
CA VAL A 363 -8.67 10.73 -7.21
C VAL A 363 -9.61 10.34 -6.07
N SER A 364 -9.29 9.24 -5.38
CA SER A 364 -10.04 8.82 -4.19
C SER A 364 -9.75 9.75 -3.01
N LEU A 365 -10.78 10.06 -2.24
CA LEU A 365 -10.69 10.92 -1.07
C LEU A 365 -10.90 10.11 0.21
N PRO A 366 -10.24 10.50 1.32
CA PRO A 366 -10.36 9.80 2.58
C PRO A 366 -11.76 9.94 3.19
N ASP A 367 -12.20 8.92 3.90
CA ASP A 367 -13.48 8.96 4.63
C ASP A 367 -13.47 10.05 5.72
N ILE A 368 -14.66 10.63 5.95
CA ILE A 368 -14.91 11.69 6.94
C ILE A 368 -15.81 11.12 8.03
N SER A 369 -15.43 11.26 9.30
CA SER A 369 -16.24 10.84 10.44
C SER A 369 -16.24 11.91 11.52
N GLU A 370 -17.36 12.63 11.63
CA GLU A 370 -17.50 13.76 12.55
C GLU A 370 -18.57 13.53 13.61
N LYS A 371 -18.31 14.00 14.83
CA LYS A 371 -19.25 13.88 15.96
C LYS A 371 -20.26 15.02 15.94
N LEU A 372 -21.55 14.69 15.84
CA LEU A 372 -22.67 15.64 15.96
C LEU A 372 -23.13 15.72 17.43
N LYS A 373 -23.23 16.94 17.98
CA LYS A 373 -23.92 17.19 19.25
C LYS A 373 -25.15 18.03 18.98
N GLN A 374 -26.35 17.43 19.07
CA GLN A 374 -27.61 18.14 18.82
C GLN A 374 -28.35 18.44 20.10
N LYS A 375 -28.92 19.65 20.24
CA LYS A 375 -29.84 19.99 21.34
C LYS A 375 -31.26 20.10 20.78
N VAL A 376 -32.15 19.17 21.15
CA VAL A 376 -33.58 19.24 20.82
C VAL A 376 -34.34 19.47 22.12
N ILE A 377 -35.00 20.63 22.25
CA ILE A 377 -35.90 20.97 23.37
C ILE A 377 -35.28 20.56 24.73
N SER A 378 -34.06 21.05 24.99
CA SER A 378 -33.21 20.80 26.18
C SER A 378 -32.45 19.47 26.29
N ILE A 379 -32.70 18.47 25.45
CA ILE A 379 -31.97 17.18 25.47
C ILE A 379 -30.83 17.17 24.44
N LYS A 380 -29.62 16.78 24.86
CA LYS A 380 -28.48 16.59 23.96
C LYS A 380 -28.50 15.18 23.38
N ILE A 381 -28.79 15.05 22.09
CA ILE A 381 -28.75 13.78 21.36
C ILE A 381 -27.38 13.66 20.68
N PRO A 382 -26.56 12.66 21.03
CA PRO A 382 -25.31 12.39 20.33
C PRO A 382 -25.61 11.83 18.94
N GLY A 383 -24.81 12.25 17.96
CA GLY A 383 -24.86 11.70 16.61
C GLY A 383 -23.49 11.65 15.95
N ARG A 384 -23.45 11.07 14.75
CA ARG A 384 -22.26 10.99 13.90
C ARG A 384 -22.63 11.28 12.45
N PHE A 385 -21.80 12.05 11.77
CA PHE A 385 -21.82 12.20 10.32
C PHE A 385 -20.69 11.34 9.76
N LEU A 386 -21.03 10.44 8.84
CA LEU A 386 -20.08 9.58 8.14
C LEU A 386 -20.18 9.90 6.66
N ALA A 387 -19.07 10.24 6.01
CA ALA A 387 -18.96 10.33 4.56
C ALA A 387 -17.87 9.36 4.09
N PHE A 388 -18.19 8.55 3.09
CA PHE A 388 -17.35 7.45 2.62
C PHE A 388 -17.42 7.33 1.11
N ASN A 389 -16.47 6.57 0.54
CA ASN A 389 -16.31 6.40 -0.91
C ASN A 389 -16.18 7.74 -1.63
N GLY A 390 -15.38 8.63 -1.03
CA GLY A 390 -15.13 9.96 -1.56
C GLY A 390 -14.30 9.93 -2.84
N TRP A 391 -14.59 10.84 -3.76
CA TRP A 391 -13.73 11.09 -4.92
C TRP A 391 -13.74 12.56 -5.34
N ALA A 392 -12.62 13.02 -5.90
CA ALA A 392 -12.52 14.28 -6.64
C ALA A 392 -12.31 13.96 -8.12
N LYS A 393 -12.98 14.69 -9.02
CA LYS A 393 -12.91 14.48 -10.47
C LYS A 393 -12.50 15.77 -11.19
N SER A 394 -12.10 15.60 -12.45
CA SER A 394 -11.75 16.65 -13.41
C SER A 394 -10.32 17.17 -13.25
N LEU A 395 -9.39 16.32 -12.80
CA LEU A 395 -7.98 16.69 -12.67
C LEU A 395 -7.33 17.05 -14.03
N ALA A 396 -7.85 16.50 -15.13
CA ALA A 396 -7.44 16.85 -16.50
C ALA A 396 -7.96 18.22 -16.99
N SER A 397 -8.76 18.94 -16.19
CA SER A 397 -9.18 20.32 -16.51
C SER A 397 -8.15 21.39 -16.14
N LEU A 398 -6.94 20.95 -15.77
CA LEU A 398 -5.85 21.82 -15.35
C LEU A 398 -5.44 22.80 -16.46
N HIS A 399 -5.50 24.09 -16.17
CA HIS A 399 -5.09 25.15 -17.08
C HIS A 399 -4.41 26.28 -16.32
N ARG A 400 -3.67 27.11 -17.05
CA ARG A 400 -3.00 28.29 -16.52
C ARG A 400 -3.98 29.46 -16.36
N ILE A 401 -3.86 30.22 -15.28
CA ILE A 401 -4.74 31.39 -15.00
C ILE A 401 -3.99 32.73 -14.95
N GLY A 402 -2.69 32.73 -15.23
CA GLY A 402 -1.84 33.93 -15.27
C GLY A 402 -0.51 33.63 -15.95
N ASP A 403 0.35 34.63 -16.11
CA ASP A 403 1.64 34.41 -16.77
C ASP A 403 2.55 33.50 -15.94
N ALA A 404 3.24 32.59 -16.63
CA ALA A 404 4.28 31.78 -16.03
C ALA A 404 5.53 32.64 -15.83
N VAL A 405 6.08 32.60 -14.62
CA VAL A 405 7.29 33.35 -14.27
C VAL A 405 8.47 32.40 -14.27
N MET A 406 9.45 32.68 -15.13
CA MET A 406 10.71 31.97 -15.16
C MET A 406 11.77 32.78 -14.41
N SER A 407 12.50 32.12 -13.52
CA SER A 407 13.59 32.75 -12.75
C SER A 407 14.81 31.84 -12.72
N THR A 408 15.98 32.45 -12.68
CA THR A 408 17.27 31.73 -12.61
C THR A 408 17.91 32.02 -11.27
N ASN A 409 18.27 30.97 -10.53
CA ASN A 409 19.00 31.08 -9.28
C ASN A 409 20.23 30.17 -9.33
N GLY A 410 21.39 30.76 -9.65
CA GLY A 410 22.59 30.00 -9.99
C GLY A 410 22.38 29.14 -11.24
N ASP A 411 22.68 27.85 -11.14
CA ASP A 411 22.54 26.88 -12.24
C ASP A 411 21.13 26.24 -12.31
N LYS A 412 20.19 26.75 -11.51
CA LYS A 412 18.82 26.22 -11.42
C LYS A 412 17.85 27.16 -12.13
N LEU A 413 17.24 26.69 -13.21
CA LEU A 413 16.10 27.35 -13.85
C LEU A 413 14.83 26.93 -13.12
N SER A 414 14.05 27.90 -12.64
CA SER A 414 12.82 27.67 -11.88
C SER A 414 11.64 28.30 -12.61
N LEU A 415 10.57 27.50 -12.77
CA LEU A 415 9.29 27.90 -13.33
C LEU A 415 8.27 28.01 -12.21
N ASP A 416 7.56 29.13 -12.18
CA ASP A 416 6.50 29.39 -11.24
C ASP A 416 5.21 29.67 -12.03
N ILE A 417 4.20 28.79 -11.85
CA ILE A 417 3.05 28.69 -12.74
C ILE A 417 1.75 28.74 -11.93
N PRO A 418 0.93 29.79 -12.10
CA PRO A 418 -0.41 29.84 -11.52
C PRO A 418 -1.41 29.04 -12.37
N LEU A 419 -2.09 28.08 -11.73
CA LEU A 419 -2.95 27.08 -12.34
C LEU A 419 -4.36 27.07 -11.72
N SER A 420 -5.32 26.47 -12.41
CA SER A 420 -6.68 26.21 -11.92
C SER A 420 -7.29 24.98 -12.59
N LEU A 421 -8.31 24.41 -11.96
CA LEU A 421 -9.18 23.35 -12.46
C LEU A 421 -10.55 23.95 -12.77
N THR A 422 -11.05 23.79 -14.00
CA THR A 422 -12.33 24.40 -14.41
C THR A 422 -13.54 23.81 -13.68
N ASP A 423 -13.54 22.50 -13.43
CA ASP A 423 -14.74 21.76 -12.97
C ASP A 423 -14.40 20.80 -11.83
N LEU A 424 -13.70 21.27 -10.81
CA LEU A 424 -13.36 20.43 -9.66
C LEU A 424 -14.64 20.01 -8.92
N GLN A 425 -14.99 18.74 -9.11
CA GLN A 425 -16.17 18.13 -8.51
C GLN A 425 -15.74 17.10 -7.49
N ILE A 426 -16.43 17.11 -6.36
CA ILE A 426 -16.17 16.23 -5.25
C ILE A 426 -17.46 15.55 -4.87
N ARG A 427 -17.43 14.23 -4.69
CA ARG A 427 -18.61 13.47 -4.29
C ARG A 427 -18.29 12.52 -3.16
N TYR A 428 -19.24 12.38 -2.23
CA TYR A 428 -19.25 11.39 -1.17
C TYR A 428 -20.61 10.69 -1.09
N SER A 429 -20.59 9.45 -0.63
CA SER A 429 -21.78 8.85 -0.01
C SER A 429 -21.77 9.20 1.47
N TYR A 430 -22.91 9.56 2.05
CA TYR A 430 -22.96 9.92 3.47
C TYR A 430 -24.08 9.20 4.23
N ARG A 431 -23.88 9.08 5.55
CA ARG A 431 -24.83 8.54 6.51
C ARG A 431 -24.76 9.35 7.80
N ILE A 432 -25.90 9.87 8.24
CA ILE A 432 -26.05 10.52 9.54
C ILE A 432 -26.62 9.51 10.52
N VAL A 433 -26.01 9.38 11.69
CA VAL A 433 -26.51 8.54 12.79
C VAL A 433 -26.98 9.46 13.90
N LEU A 434 -28.29 9.52 14.12
CA LEU A 434 -28.92 10.32 15.19
C LEU A 434 -29.90 9.42 15.95
N GLY A 435 -29.43 8.78 17.02
CA GLY A 435 -30.20 7.77 17.75
C GLY A 435 -30.58 6.58 16.84
N LYS A 436 -31.89 6.37 16.63
CA LYS A 436 -32.43 5.33 15.72
C LYS A 436 -32.50 5.78 14.26
N LEU A 437 -32.43 7.09 13.98
CA LEU A 437 -32.49 7.61 12.63
C LEU A 437 -31.14 7.46 11.93
N ARG A 438 -31.18 6.94 10.71
CA ARG A 438 -30.01 6.69 9.88
C ARG A 438 -30.18 7.20 8.44
N PRO A 439 -30.54 8.48 8.23
CA PRO A 439 -30.67 9.00 6.87
C PRO A 439 -29.30 9.00 6.18
N GLY A 440 -29.32 8.83 4.88
CA GLY A 440 -28.13 8.84 4.04
C GLY A 440 -28.48 9.26 2.63
N GLY A 441 -27.44 9.56 1.86
CA GLY A 441 -27.58 10.02 0.49
C GLY A 441 -26.22 10.33 -0.10
N HIS A 442 -26.22 11.19 -1.12
CA HIS A 442 -25.00 11.67 -1.74
C HIS A 442 -24.77 13.13 -1.42
N LEU A 443 -23.51 13.45 -1.21
CA LEU A 443 -23.03 14.81 -1.10
C LEU A 443 -22.18 15.09 -2.33
N THR A 444 -22.53 16.13 -3.07
CA THR A 444 -21.78 16.61 -4.23
C THR A 444 -21.37 18.04 -3.94
N ALA A 445 -20.08 18.32 -4.02
CA ALA A 445 -19.51 19.64 -3.87
C ALA A 445 -18.84 20.04 -5.19
N THR A 446 -19.17 21.24 -5.68
CA THR A 446 -18.52 21.85 -6.85
C THR A 446 -17.75 23.06 -6.37
N VAL A 447 -16.47 23.13 -6.73
CA VAL A 447 -15.60 24.25 -6.41
C VAL A 447 -15.58 25.20 -7.60
N ALA A 448 -16.16 26.40 -7.45
CA ALA A 448 -16.33 27.34 -8.55
C ALA A 448 -15.00 27.96 -9.00
N THR A 449 -14.14 28.28 -8.04
CA THR A 449 -12.80 28.82 -8.30
C THR A 449 -11.79 28.12 -7.42
N ASN A 450 -10.62 27.83 -7.99
CA ASN A 450 -9.49 27.30 -7.25
C ASN A 450 -8.22 27.88 -7.84
N THR A 451 -7.18 27.97 -7.02
CA THR A 451 -5.86 28.38 -7.47
C THR A 451 -4.83 27.38 -6.96
N LEU A 452 -4.12 26.82 -7.93
CA LEU A 452 -3.02 25.92 -7.76
C LEU A 452 -1.74 26.66 -8.14
N HIS A 453 -0.66 26.35 -7.46
CA HIS A 453 0.63 26.97 -7.68
C HIS A 453 1.66 25.88 -7.90
N LEU A 454 2.15 25.77 -9.13
CA LEU A 454 3.17 24.81 -9.51
C LEU A 454 4.52 25.52 -9.54
N ARG A 455 5.44 25.06 -8.69
CA ARG A 455 6.86 25.39 -8.82
C ARG A 455 7.59 24.17 -9.35
N ALA A 456 8.29 24.34 -10.45
CA ALA A 456 9.10 23.31 -11.07
C ALA A 456 10.49 23.84 -11.37
N SER A 457 11.45 22.94 -11.49
CA SER A 457 12.82 23.31 -11.81
C SER A 457 13.52 22.32 -12.70
N LEU A 458 14.54 22.82 -13.38
CA LEU A 458 15.43 22.04 -14.22
C LEU A 458 16.79 22.02 -13.52
N PRO A 459 17.16 20.92 -12.84
CA PRO A 459 18.48 20.78 -12.26
C PRO A 459 19.48 20.65 -13.40
N GLN A 460 20.44 21.60 -13.46
CA GLN A 460 21.63 21.64 -14.31
C GLN A 460 21.48 20.95 -15.68
N VAL A 461 21.37 21.76 -16.74
CA VAL A 461 21.20 21.23 -18.08
C VAL A 461 22.48 20.53 -18.55
N SER A 462 22.51 19.20 -18.46
CA SER A 462 23.47 18.36 -19.18
C SER A 462 22.96 18.08 -20.60
N ASP A 463 23.88 17.91 -21.55
CA ASP A 463 23.62 18.00 -23.00
C ASP A 463 22.53 17.07 -23.57
N ASP A 464 22.13 15.99 -22.88
CA ASP A 464 21.29 14.94 -23.48
C ASP A 464 19.91 14.68 -22.83
N ALA A 465 19.61 15.22 -21.64
CA ALA A 465 18.27 15.09 -21.05
C ALA A 465 18.02 16.10 -19.93
N CYS A 466 16.93 16.87 -20.05
CA CYS A 466 16.37 17.64 -18.94
C CYS A 466 15.08 17.00 -18.45
N ALA A 467 15.09 16.58 -17.18
CA ALA A 467 13.87 16.22 -16.49
C ALA A 467 13.36 17.43 -15.69
N LEU A 468 12.12 17.84 -15.95
CA LEU A 468 11.44 18.81 -15.11
C LEU A 468 11.17 18.18 -13.74
N VAL A 469 11.73 18.77 -12.68
CA VAL A 469 11.50 18.36 -11.31
C VAL A 469 10.41 19.25 -10.71
N VAL A 470 9.30 18.65 -10.26
CA VAL A 470 8.26 19.38 -9.53
C VAL A 470 8.75 19.65 -8.11
N ASP A 471 9.19 20.89 -7.84
CA ASP A 471 9.66 21.34 -6.53
C ASP A 471 8.50 21.41 -5.53
N SER A 472 7.43 22.11 -5.91
CA SER A 472 6.22 22.22 -5.10
C SER A 472 4.97 22.29 -5.98
N PHE A 473 3.87 21.79 -5.42
CA PHE A 473 2.55 21.89 -6.02
C PHE A 473 1.58 22.18 -4.88
N GLU A 474 0.98 23.36 -4.87
CA GLU A 474 0.21 23.83 -3.72
C GLU A 474 -1.17 24.31 -4.16
N LEU A 475 -2.21 23.90 -3.45
CA LEU A 475 -3.53 24.51 -3.58
C LEU A 475 -3.57 25.71 -2.65
N THR A 476 -3.47 26.92 -3.21
CA THR A 476 -3.35 28.18 -2.46
C THR A 476 -4.71 28.77 -2.14
N GLU A 477 -5.69 28.57 -3.02
CA GLU A 477 -7.04 29.09 -2.84
C GLU A 477 -8.09 28.06 -3.26
N LEU A 478 -9.09 27.87 -2.41
CA LEU A 478 -10.34 27.21 -2.71
C LEU A 478 -11.44 28.26 -2.51
N GLY A 479 -12.04 28.71 -3.60
CA GLY A 479 -13.09 29.71 -3.57
C GLY A 479 -14.43 29.12 -3.17
N GLU A 480 -15.52 29.69 -3.70
CA GLU A 480 -16.86 29.30 -3.31
C GLU A 480 -17.12 27.81 -3.61
N ILE A 481 -17.44 27.06 -2.56
CA ILE A 481 -17.81 25.65 -2.66
C ILE A 481 -19.33 25.54 -2.58
N GLN A 482 -19.94 25.15 -3.70
CA GLN A 482 -21.36 24.86 -3.76
C GLN A 482 -21.59 23.40 -3.42
N VAL A 483 -22.28 23.15 -2.31
CA VAL A 483 -22.53 21.78 -1.84
C VAL A 483 -24.01 21.45 -1.91
N GLN A 484 -24.29 20.34 -2.56
CA GLN A 484 -25.62 19.74 -2.69
C GLN A 484 -25.63 18.42 -1.92
N ALA A 485 -26.61 18.25 -1.04
CA ALA A 485 -26.78 17.01 -0.30
C ALA A 485 -28.19 16.46 -0.55
N GLU A 486 -28.23 15.25 -1.08
CA GLU A 486 -29.47 14.51 -1.36
C GLU A 486 -29.91 13.72 -0.14
N GLY A 487 -31.20 13.35 -0.04
CA GLY A 487 -31.67 12.42 0.99
C GLY A 487 -31.80 13.00 2.40
N LEU A 488 -31.68 14.32 2.58
CA LEU A 488 -31.78 14.97 3.90
C LEU A 488 -33.21 15.14 4.42
N GLY A 489 -34.23 15.11 3.57
CA GLY A 489 -35.63 15.32 3.99
C GLY A 489 -35.81 16.59 4.82
N ASP A 490 -36.47 16.49 5.99
CA ASP A 490 -36.70 17.60 6.92
C ASP A 490 -35.43 18.07 7.66
N LEU A 491 -34.29 17.41 7.45
CA LEU A 491 -33.02 17.78 8.07
C LEU A 491 -32.32 18.95 7.34
N LYS A 492 -33.03 19.73 6.52
CA LYS A 492 -32.48 20.93 5.85
C LYS A 492 -31.84 21.92 6.82
N ALA A 493 -32.37 22.06 8.04
CA ALA A 493 -31.79 22.92 9.08
C ALA A 493 -30.37 22.49 9.51
N TYR A 494 -29.99 21.23 9.25
CA TYR A 494 -28.67 20.67 9.57
C TYR A 494 -27.67 20.77 8.42
N LEU A 495 -28.18 21.06 7.21
CA LEU A 495 -27.36 21.20 6.02
C LEU A 495 -26.25 22.21 6.28
N SER A 496 -26.55 23.40 6.78
CA SER A 496 -25.54 24.45 7.01
C SER A 496 -24.36 24.01 7.89
N LYS A 497 -24.58 23.23 8.96
CA LYS A 497 -23.50 22.72 9.82
C LYS A 497 -22.68 21.63 9.15
N VAL A 498 -23.36 20.69 8.48
CA VAL A 498 -22.71 19.64 7.71
C VAL A 498 -21.90 20.27 6.58
N LEU A 499 -22.43 21.30 5.92
CA LEU A 499 -21.75 22.08 4.90
C LEU A 499 -20.51 22.76 5.46
N THR A 500 -20.60 23.47 6.59
CA THR A 500 -19.41 24.09 7.20
C THR A 500 -18.31 23.06 7.49
N TRP A 501 -18.67 21.88 8.00
CA TRP A 501 -17.68 20.84 8.28
C TRP A 501 -17.12 20.20 7.02
N VAL A 502 -17.96 19.93 6.04
CA VAL A 502 -17.54 19.41 4.75
C VAL A 502 -16.62 20.42 4.08
N THR A 503 -16.94 21.71 4.06
CA THR A 503 -16.09 22.80 3.56
C THR A 503 -14.76 22.89 4.31
N ALA A 504 -14.76 22.79 5.65
CA ALA A 504 -13.52 22.79 6.43
C ALA A 504 -12.66 21.53 6.15
N SER A 505 -13.29 20.37 6.07
CA SER A 505 -12.61 19.11 5.76
C SER A 505 -12.13 19.05 4.31
N LEU A 506 -12.85 19.70 3.38
CA LEU A 506 -12.48 19.89 1.98
C LEU A 506 -11.18 20.69 1.90
N HIS A 507 -11.10 21.78 2.65
CA HIS A 507 -9.95 22.67 2.62
C HIS A 507 -8.64 22.00 3.05
N ASP A 508 -8.66 21.06 3.99
CA ASP A 508 -7.40 20.44 4.48
C ASP A 508 -7.12 19.09 3.81
N ARG A 509 -8.09 18.17 3.84
CA ARG A 509 -7.87 16.76 3.45
C ARG A 509 -7.94 16.58 1.94
N ILE A 510 -8.81 17.33 1.28
CA ILE A 510 -9.05 17.18 -0.16
C ILE A 510 -8.01 17.96 -0.93
N SER A 511 -7.57 19.11 -0.42
CA SER A 511 -6.39 19.81 -0.90
C SER A 511 -5.16 18.91 -0.92
N GLN A 512 -4.92 18.14 0.14
CA GLN A 512 -3.81 17.19 0.17
C GLN A 512 -3.95 16.08 -0.89
N ALA A 513 -5.12 15.45 -0.98
CA ALA A 513 -5.36 14.37 -1.93
C ALA A 513 -5.29 14.83 -3.40
N VAL A 514 -5.88 15.99 -3.72
CA VAL A 514 -5.82 16.60 -5.05
C VAL A 514 -4.38 16.99 -5.40
N ARG A 515 -3.65 17.57 -4.45
CA ARG A 515 -2.22 17.89 -4.61
C ARG A 515 -1.39 16.66 -4.92
N GLU A 516 -1.53 15.61 -4.12
CA GLU A 516 -0.76 14.37 -4.27
C GLU A 516 -1.09 13.65 -5.58
N GLY A 517 -2.37 13.53 -5.91
CA GLY A 517 -2.82 12.92 -7.17
C GLY A 517 -2.33 13.68 -8.40
N LEU A 518 -2.39 15.01 -8.38
CA LEU A 518 -1.96 15.83 -9.51
C LEU A 518 -0.43 15.90 -9.63
N LYS A 519 0.29 15.94 -8.51
CA LYS A 519 1.76 15.82 -8.52
C LYS A 519 2.21 14.48 -9.10
N ASP A 520 1.61 13.38 -8.65
CA ASP A 520 1.90 12.04 -9.15
C ASP A 520 1.62 11.93 -10.64
N ALA A 521 0.48 12.48 -11.10
CA ALA A 521 0.15 12.51 -12.52
C ALA A 521 1.15 13.31 -13.37
N ILE A 522 1.58 14.49 -12.92
CA ILE A 522 2.57 15.32 -13.62
C ILE A 522 3.94 14.62 -13.66
N VAL A 523 4.35 13.97 -12.56
CA VAL A 523 5.61 13.21 -12.51
C VAL A 523 5.56 11.99 -13.42
N LYS A 524 4.47 11.22 -13.38
CA LYS A 524 4.26 10.04 -14.23
C LYS A 524 4.12 10.36 -15.71
N ALA A 525 3.64 11.56 -16.03
CA ALA A 525 3.65 12.06 -17.39
C ALA A 525 5.06 12.25 -17.94
N GLY A 526 6.10 12.18 -17.10
CA GLY A 526 7.47 11.97 -17.53
C GLY A 526 7.86 12.93 -18.63
N LEU A 527 7.57 14.21 -18.43
CA LEU A 527 7.74 15.24 -19.45
C LEU A 527 9.23 15.41 -19.73
N HIS A 528 9.75 14.57 -20.64
CA HIS A 528 11.10 14.63 -21.18
C HIS A 528 11.14 15.86 -22.08
N LEU A 529 11.64 16.95 -21.53
CA LEU A 529 11.79 18.18 -22.27
C LEU A 529 13.07 18.11 -23.09
N ASN A 530 12.95 18.37 -24.39
CA ASN A 530 14.13 18.59 -25.21
C ASN A 530 14.72 19.95 -24.87
N CYS A 531 15.65 19.97 -23.92
CA CYS A 531 16.28 21.19 -23.43
C CYS A 531 17.11 21.93 -24.49
N SER A 532 17.49 21.27 -25.59
CA SER A 532 18.29 21.92 -26.65
C SER A 532 17.57 23.12 -27.31
N SER A 533 16.23 23.16 -27.26
CA SER A 533 15.44 24.31 -27.69
C SER A 533 15.34 25.43 -26.65
N LEU A 534 15.54 25.12 -25.35
CA LEU A 534 15.49 26.06 -24.23
C LEU A 534 16.84 26.77 -23.98
N ILE A 535 17.98 26.11 -24.24
CA ILE A 535 19.33 26.64 -23.92
C ILE A 535 19.88 27.60 -24.98
N ARG A 536 19.27 27.75 -26.16
CA ARG A 536 19.73 28.74 -27.16
C ARG A 536 19.39 30.20 -26.78
N MET A 537 19.12 30.46 -25.50
CA MET A 537 19.00 31.78 -24.84
C MET A 537 20.35 32.22 -24.30
#